data_AF-A0A957E1G0-F1
#
_entry.id   AF-A0A957E1G0-F1
#
_cell.length_a   1.000
_cell.length_b   1.000
_cell.length_c   1.000
_cell.angle_alpha   90.00
_cell.angle_beta   90.00
_cell.angle_gamma   90.00
#
_symmetry.space_group_name_H-M   'P 1'
#
loop_
_entity.id
_entity.type
_entity.pdbx_description
1 polymer ?
#
loop_
_entity_poly.entity_id
_entity_poly.type
_entity_poly.pdbx_seq_one_letter_code
_entity_poly.pdbx_strand_id
1 'polypeptide(L)'
;FASPLPVVLHIISVTLYCITGAFQFAPGLRRWKRGWHQTLGRWLLVPSGLVAALSGLWMTQFYPWPKGDGEMLYALRLLFGSVMLLCIILGVTAVRRRDYLGHGEWMIRGYAIGLGAGTQVLTHIPMLIFPDMVGQEMPRAIMMGAGWIINIIVAEWIIRNRRTRRSQPRRASSVSI
;
A
#
# COMPACT_ATOMS: atom_id res chain seq x y z
N PHE A 1 4.75 23.79 -15.19
CA PHE A 1 4.29 22.89 -16.27
C PHE A 1 3.46 21.76 -15.68
N ALA A 2 2.15 21.72 -15.95
CA ALA A 2 1.34 20.54 -15.66
C ALA A 2 1.49 19.58 -16.85
N SER A 3 2.46 18.67 -16.82
CA SER A 3 2.53 17.61 -17.83
C SER A 3 1.42 16.59 -17.51
N PRO A 4 0.47 16.26 -18.39
CA PRO A 4 -0.60 15.32 -18.03
C PRO A 4 -0.08 13.88 -17.83
N LEU A 5 1.13 13.58 -18.33
CA LEU A 5 1.66 12.22 -18.39
C LEU A 5 1.91 11.57 -17.01
N PRO A 6 2.61 12.19 -16.03
CA PRO A 6 2.77 11.60 -14.69
C PRO A 6 1.45 11.32 -14.00
N VAL A 7 0.45 12.19 -14.15
CA VAL A 7 -0.89 12.00 -13.57
C VAL A 7 -1.57 10.77 -14.16
N VAL A 8 -1.62 10.67 -15.48
CA VAL A 8 -2.25 9.55 -16.18
C VAL A 8 -1.55 8.24 -15.82
N LEU A 9 -0.21 8.21 -15.85
CA LEU A 9 0.57 7.05 -15.44
C LEU A 9 0.28 6.67 -13.98
N HIS A 10 0.21 7.65 -13.07
CA HIS A 10 -0.07 7.42 -11.66
C HIS A 10 -1.45 6.79 -11.46
N ILE A 11 -2.51 7.36 -12.07
CA ILE A 11 -3.88 6.88 -11.93
C ILE A 11 -4.03 5.46 -12.48
N ILE A 12 -3.53 5.21 -13.69
CA ILE A 12 -3.62 3.88 -14.31
C ILE A 12 -2.84 2.87 -13.48
N SER A 13 -1.62 3.20 -13.10
CA SER A 13 -0.74 2.29 -12.34
C SER A 13 -1.28 1.98 -10.95
N VAL A 14 -1.75 2.97 -10.19
CA VAL A 14 -2.32 2.73 -8.84
C VAL A 14 -3.61 1.91 -8.93
N THR A 15 -4.44 2.14 -9.95
CA THR A 15 -5.67 1.35 -10.17
C THR A 15 -5.35 -0.11 -10.43
N LEU A 16 -4.42 -0.38 -11.36
CA LEU A 16 -3.94 -1.73 -11.64
C LEU A 16 -3.31 -2.38 -10.40
N TYR A 17 -2.52 -1.62 -9.65
CA TYR A 17 -1.88 -2.09 -8.43
C TYR A 17 -2.90 -2.52 -7.38
N CYS A 18 -3.91 -1.69 -7.12
CA CYS A 18 -4.99 -1.96 -6.17
C CYS A 18 -5.78 -3.21 -6.55
N ILE A 19 -6.23 -3.30 -7.81
CA ILE A 19 -7.03 -4.42 -8.30
C ILE A 19 -6.23 -5.72 -8.28
N THR A 20 -5.03 -5.72 -8.86
CA THR A 20 -4.19 -6.92 -8.91
C THR A 20 -3.77 -7.38 -7.51
N GLY A 21 -3.45 -6.44 -6.61
CA GLY A 21 -3.14 -6.75 -5.22
C GLY A 21 -4.29 -7.41 -4.47
N ALA A 22 -5.54 -6.98 -4.68
CA ALA A 22 -6.69 -7.58 -4.03
C ALA A 22 -6.80 -9.09 -4.35
N PHE A 23 -6.60 -9.47 -5.62
CA PHE A 23 -6.56 -10.87 -6.04
C PHE A 23 -5.35 -11.63 -5.50
N GLN A 24 -4.21 -10.96 -5.31
CA GLN A 24 -2.97 -11.55 -4.83
C GLN A 24 -3.01 -11.87 -3.33
N PHE A 25 -3.73 -11.07 -2.54
CA PHE A 25 -3.89 -11.27 -1.10
C PHE A 25 -5.12 -12.09 -0.70
N ALA A 26 -6.03 -12.39 -1.65
CA ALA A 26 -7.19 -13.26 -1.44
C ALA A 26 -6.77 -14.74 -1.16
N PRO A 27 -7.12 -15.32 0.02
CA PRO A 27 -6.68 -16.67 0.41
C PRO A 27 -7.17 -17.82 -0.50
N GLY A 28 -8.30 -17.63 -1.19
CA GLY A 28 -8.89 -18.61 -2.10
C GLY A 28 -8.11 -18.72 -3.41
N LEU A 29 -7.79 -17.59 -4.06
CA LEU A 29 -7.07 -17.56 -5.33
C LEU A 29 -5.60 -17.96 -5.19
N ARG A 30 -4.94 -17.56 -4.11
CA ARG A 30 -3.51 -17.88 -3.88
C ARG A 30 -3.25 -19.37 -3.77
N ARG A 31 -4.19 -20.14 -3.21
CA ARG A 31 -4.06 -21.60 -3.02
C ARG A 31 -4.36 -22.39 -4.29
N TRP A 32 -5.21 -21.87 -5.17
CA TRP A 32 -5.71 -22.62 -6.31
C TRP A 32 -4.79 -22.57 -7.53
N LYS A 33 -4.04 -21.46 -7.75
CA LYS A 33 -3.12 -21.34 -8.89
C LYS A 33 -1.81 -20.60 -8.54
N ARG A 34 -0.81 -21.32 -8.02
CA ARG A 34 0.52 -20.79 -7.67
C ARG A 34 1.21 -20.09 -8.86
N GLY A 35 1.02 -20.58 -10.09
CA GLY A 35 1.51 -19.93 -11.31
C GLY A 35 0.85 -18.58 -11.59
N TRP A 36 -0.44 -18.43 -11.31
CA TRP A 36 -1.15 -17.15 -11.47
C TRP A 36 -0.64 -16.09 -10.51
N HIS A 37 -0.41 -16.46 -9.24
CA HIS A 37 0.20 -15.57 -8.25
C HIS A 37 1.56 -15.02 -8.75
N GLN A 38 2.43 -15.91 -9.25
CA GLN A 38 3.75 -15.54 -9.76
C GLN A 38 3.69 -14.65 -11.00
N THR A 39 2.87 -15.01 -11.99
CA THR A 39 2.75 -14.25 -13.24
C THR A 39 2.14 -12.88 -13.00
N LEU A 40 0.97 -12.80 -12.36
CA LEU A 40 0.33 -11.51 -12.07
C LEU A 40 1.18 -10.64 -11.15
N GLY A 41 1.86 -11.24 -10.16
CA GLY A 41 2.73 -10.53 -9.23
C GLY A 41 3.93 -9.90 -9.95
N ARG A 42 4.62 -10.69 -10.78
CA ARG A 42 5.83 -10.28 -11.49
C ARG A 42 5.55 -9.30 -12.63
N TRP A 43 4.49 -9.53 -13.41
CA TRP A 43 4.25 -8.80 -14.65
C TRP A 43 3.30 -7.60 -14.49
N LEU A 44 2.39 -7.61 -13.51
CA LEU A 44 1.45 -6.52 -13.31
C LEU A 44 1.65 -5.80 -11.99
N LEU A 45 1.61 -6.51 -10.86
CA LEU A 45 1.58 -5.87 -9.54
C LEU A 45 2.88 -5.12 -9.24
N VAL A 46 4.05 -5.75 -9.42
CA VAL A 46 5.33 -5.09 -9.13
C VAL A 46 5.56 -3.88 -10.04
N PRO A 47 5.47 -3.98 -11.38
CA PRO A 47 5.65 -2.82 -12.25
C PRO A 47 4.65 -1.69 -11.98
N SER A 48 3.36 -2.02 -11.79
CA SER A 48 2.34 -1.01 -11.49
C SER A 48 2.61 -0.29 -10.16
N GLY A 49 3.01 -1.02 -9.11
CA GLY A 49 3.38 -0.42 -7.84
C GLY A 49 4.61 0.49 -7.92
N LEU A 50 5.62 0.11 -8.70
CA LEU A 50 6.80 0.94 -8.94
C LEU A 50 6.46 2.22 -9.70
N VAL A 51 5.68 2.11 -10.78
CA VAL A 51 5.23 3.27 -11.55
C VAL A 51 4.37 4.19 -10.69
N ALA A 52 3.46 3.65 -9.88
CA ALA A 52 2.62 4.44 -8.98
C ALA A 52 3.46 5.21 -7.95
N ALA A 53 4.41 4.55 -7.29
CA ALA A 53 5.26 5.19 -6.29
C ALA A 53 6.18 6.26 -6.90
N LEU A 54 6.86 5.95 -8.02
CA LEU A 54 7.77 6.88 -8.68
C LEU A 54 7.04 8.10 -9.26
N SER A 55 5.91 7.88 -9.93
CA SER A 55 5.09 8.98 -10.46
C SER A 55 4.49 9.83 -9.35
N GLY A 56 4.06 9.23 -8.23
CA GLY A 56 3.55 9.95 -7.07
C GLY A 56 4.60 10.83 -6.38
N LEU A 57 5.81 10.30 -6.20
CA LEU A 57 6.96 11.05 -5.68
C LEU A 57 7.35 12.18 -6.64
N TRP A 58 7.39 11.91 -7.94
CA TRP A 58 7.67 12.93 -8.96
C TRP A 58 6.65 14.07 -8.91
N MET A 59 5.35 13.76 -8.90
CA MET A 59 4.31 14.79 -8.79
C MET A 59 4.44 15.59 -7.49
N THR A 60 4.75 14.93 -6.38
CA THR A 60 4.96 15.62 -5.09
C THR A 60 6.11 16.64 -5.15
N GLN A 61 7.16 16.36 -5.92
CA GLN A 61 8.33 17.23 -6.04
C GLN A 61 8.15 18.36 -7.06
N PHE A 62 7.48 18.10 -8.19
CA PHE A 62 7.53 19.01 -9.34
C PHE A 62 6.21 19.73 -9.63
N TYR A 63 5.09 19.34 -9.00
CA TYR A 63 3.81 19.99 -9.25
C TYR A 63 3.49 21.05 -8.20
N PRO A 64 2.74 22.10 -8.60
CA PRO A 64 2.20 23.04 -7.63
C PRO A 64 1.26 22.32 -6.67
N TRP A 65 1.31 22.71 -5.40
CA TRP A 65 0.48 22.12 -4.37
C TRP A 65 -0.99 22.51 -4.55
N PRO A 66 -1.91 21.53 -4.51
CA PRO A 66 -3.34 21.79 -4.38
C PRO A 66 -3.67 22.71 -3.20
N LYS A 67 -4.79 23.44 -3.31
CA LYS A 67 -5.28 24.26 -2.20
C LYS A 67 -5.52 23.40 -0.95
N GLY A 68 -4.96 23.84 0.17
CA GLY A 68 -5.00 23.13 1.44
C GLY A 68 -3.91 22.08 1.62
N ASP A 69 -3.02 21.86 0.65
CA ASP A 69 -1.79 21.11 0.89
C ASP A 69 -0.73 22.04 1.50
N GLY A 70 -0.14 21.63 2.62
CA GLY A 70 0.97 22.33 3.28
C GLY A 70 2.20 21.43 3.49
N GLU A 71 3.21 21.95 4.17
CA GLU A 71 4.51 21.28 4.38
C GLU A 71 4.38 19.90 5.04
N MET A 72 3.49 19.76 6.02
CA MET A 72 3.24 18.49 6.69
C MET A 72 2.77 17.42 5.71
N LEU A 73 1.80 17.76 4.83
CA LEU A 73 1.28 16.81 3.86
C LEU A 73 2.32 16.48 2.78
N TYR A 74 3.11 17.46 2.37
CA TYR A 74 4.26 17.24 1.50
C TYR A 74 5.23 16.22 2.09
N ALA A 75 5.64 16.38 3.36
CA ALA A 75 6.52 15.44 4.05
C ALA A 75 5.91 14.04 4.15
N LEU A 76 4.61 13.93 4.47
CA LEU A 76 3.91 12.65 4.51
C LEU A 76 3.91 11.93 3.15
N ARG A 77 3.67 12.66 2.04
CA ARG A 77 3.68 12.07 0.69
C ARG A 77 5.06 11.55 0.32
N LEU A 78 6.11 12.29 0.65
CA LEU A 78 7.49 11.83 0.42
C LEU A 78 7.81 10.60 1.25
N LEU A 79 7.45 10.62 2.53
CA LEU A 79 7.67 9.50 3.44
C LEU A 79 6.95 8.24 2.94
N PHE A 80 5.63 8.29 2.78
CA PHE A 80 4.85 7.12 2.41
C PHE A 80 5.13 6.66 0.98
N GLY A 81 5.32 7.56 0.02
CA GLY A 81 5.73 7.20 -1.34
C GLY A 81 7.08 6.48 -1.37
N SER A 82 8.06 6.96 -0.60
CA SER A 82 9.39 6.35 -0.53
C SER A 82 9.36 5.02 0.21
N VAL A 83 8.61 4.92 1.31
CA VAL A 83 8.45 3.66 2.05
C VAL A 83 7.71 2.61 1.19
N MET A 84 6.69 3.00 0.42
CA MET A 84 6.03 2.12 -0.53
C MET A 84 7.01 1.58 -1.57
N LEU A 85 7.80 2.47 -2.19
CA LEU A 85 8.83 2.08 -3.16
C LEU A 85 9.84 1.11 -2.55
N LEU A 86 10.35 1.43 -1.35
CA LEU A 86 11.28 0.59 -0.61
C LEU A 86 10.69 -0.78 -0.30
N CYS A 87 9.44 -0.84 0.17
CA CYS A 87 8.75 -2.11 0.46
C CYS A 87 8.66 -3.00 -0.80
N ILE A 88 8.34 -2.43 -1.95
CA ILE A 88 8.27 -3.20 -3.21
C ILE A 88 9.67 -3.74 -3.58
N ILE A 89 10.71 -2.91 -3.49
CA ILE A 89 12.09 -3.30 -3.79
C ILE A 89 12.58 -4.42 -2.84
N LEU A 90 12.31 -4.27 -1.54
CA LEU A 90 12.66 -5.27 -0.53
C LEU A 90 11.86 -6.56 -0.72
N GLY A 91 10.59 -6.47 -1.10
CA GLY A 91 9.76 -7.63 -1.43
C GLY A 91 10.30 -8.41 -2.62
N VAL A 92 10.72 -7.73 -3.69
CA VAL A 92 11.35 -8.35 -4.87
C VAL A 92 12.72 -8.94 -4.52
N THR A 93 13.51 -8.23 -3.73
CA THR A 93 14.82 -8.71 -3.27
C THR A 93 14.70 -9.97 -2.42
N ALA A 94 13.73 -10.02 -1.50
CA ALA A 94 13.48 -11.18 -0.65
C ALA A 94 13.11 -12.42 -1.47
N VAL A 95 12.21 -12.31 -2.47
CA VAL A 95 11.86 -13.47 -3.31
C VAL A 95 13.04 -13.94 -4.17
N ARG A 96 13.91 -13.04 -4.64
CA ARG A 96 15.15 -13.41 -5.35
C ARG A 96 16.11 -14.19 -4.45
N ARG A 97 16.15 -13.86 -3.16
CA ARG A 97 16.91 -14.59 -2.12
C ARG A 97 16.19 -15.85 -1.61
N ARG A 98 15.06 -16.23 -2.23
CA ARG A 98 14.19 -17.35 -1.80
C ARG A 98 13.59 -17.17 -0.41
N ASP A 99 13.62 -15.96 0.15
CA ASP A 99 12.90 -15.60 1.37
C ASP A 99 11.44 -15.24 1.03
N TYR A 100 10.61 -16.27 0.94
CA TYR A 100 9.18 -16.12 0.65
C TYR A 100 8.39 -15.49 1.81
N LEU A 101 8.92 -15.56 3.03
CA LEU A 101 8.29 -14.96 4.21
C LEU A 101 8.49 -13.45 4.18
N GLY A 102 9.74 -13.01 4.11
CA GLY A 102 10.09 -11.60 3.97
C GLY A 102 9.42 -10.99 2.74
N HIS A 103 9.40 -11.69 1.61
CA HIS A 103 8.66 -11.25 0.42
C HIS A 103 7.21 -10.89 0.75
N GLY A 104 6.46 -11.83 1.34
CA GLY A 104 5.05 -11.60 1.64
C GLY A 104 4.82 -10.44 2.61
N GLU A 105 5.68 -10.27 3.60
CA GLU A 105 5.56 -9.20 4.59
C GLU A 105 5.85 -7.82 3.99
N TRP A 106 6.91 -7.69 3.18
CA TRP A 106 7.22 -6.45 2.47
C TRP A 106 6.13 -6.08 1.45
N MET A 107 5.60 -7.06 0.72
CA MET A 107 4.51 -6.82 -0.22
C MET A 107 3.21 -6.39 0.48
N ILE A 108 2.90 -6.92 1.67
CA ILE A 108 1.75 -6.46 2.47
C ILE A 108 1.92 -4.98 2.87
N ARG A 109 3.10 -4.60 3.36
CA ARG A 109 3.38 -3.21 3.77
C ARG A 109 3.25 -2.23 2.61
N GLY A 110 3.89 -2.55 1.47
CA GLY A 110 3.79 -1.71 0.27
C GLY A 110 2.35 -1.58 -0.23
N TYR A 111 1.61 -2.69 -0.24
CA TYR A 111 0.22 -2.69 -0.69
C TYR A 111 -0.71 -1.87 0.23
N ALA A 112 -0.51 -1.98 1.54
CA ALA A 112 -1.27 -1.20 2.51
C ALA A 112 -1.03 0.31 2.36
N ILE A 113 0.21 0.73 2.08
CA ILE A 113 0.50 2.14 1.82
C ILE A 113 -0.21 2.62 0.54
N GLY A 114 -0.20 1.81 -0.52
CA GLY A 114 -0.94 2.11 -1.76
C GLY A 114 -2.45 2.24 -1.54
N LEU A 115 -3.04 1.36 -0.71
CA LEU A 115 -4.46 1.46 -0.32
C LEU A 115 -4.77 2.63 0.62
N GLY A 116 -3.75 3.24 1.23
CA GLY A 116 -3.88 4.45 2.04
C GLY A 116 -4.72 5.53 1.35
N ALA A 117 -4.46 5.77 0.07
CA ALA A 117 -5.23 6.74 -0.73
C ALA A 117 -6.73 6.39 -0.83
N GLY A 118 -7.07 5.10 -0.92
CA GLY A 118 -8.47 4.66 -0.90
C GLY A 118 -9.13 4.87 0.46
N THR A 119 -8.41 4.59 1.55
CA THR A 119 -8.91 4.82 2.92
C THR A 119 -9.04 6.30 3.25
N GLN A 120 -8.27 7.17 2.59
CA GLN A 120 -8.39 8.62 2.77
C GLN A 120 -9.79 9.15 2.44
N VAL A 121 -10.52 8.51 1.52
CA VAL A 121 -11.92 8.85 1.22
C VAL A 121 -12.79 8.78 2.50
N LEU A 122 -12.54 7.78 3.34
CA LEU A 122 -13.26 7.60 4.61
C LEU A 122 -12.75 8.56 5.69
N THR A 123 -11.45 8.78 5.78
CA THR A 123 -10.90 9.70 6.79
C THR A 123 -11.21 11.17 6.50
N HIS A 124 -11.63 11.51 5.29
CA HIS A 124 -12.09 12.87 4.95
C HIS A 124 -13.57 13.13 5.27
N ILE A 125 -14.33 12.13 5.74
CA ILE A 125 -15.74 12.31 6.15
C ILE A 125 -15.93 13.49 7.13
N PRO A 126 -15.08 13.72 8.15
CA PRO A 126 -15.20 14.89 9.01
C PRO A 126 -15.21 16.22 8.25
N MET A 127 -14.40 16.38 7.20
CA MET A 127 -14.40 17.61 6.39
C MET A 127 -15.67 17.78 5.54
N LEU A 128 -16.41 16.70 5.26
CA LEU A 128 -17.72 16.78 4.63
C LEU A 128 -18.79 17.30 5.59
N ILE A 129 -18.62 17.04 6.90
CA ILE A 129 -19.54 17.46 7.96
C ILE A 129 -19.21 18.86 8.47
N PHE A 130 -17.94 19.24 8.46
CA PHE A 130 -17.41 20.51 8.96
C PHE A 130 -16.74 21.31 7.82
N PRO A 131 -17.51 22.13 7.06
CA PRO A 131 -17.00 22.85 5.89
C PRO A 131 -15.92 23.88 6.21
N ASP A 132 -15.88 24.38 7.44
CA ASP A 132 -14.85 25.28 7.95
C ASP A 132 -13.45 24.67 7.88
N MET A 133 -13.33 23.33 7.95
CA MET A 133 -12.06 22.62 7.80
C MET A 133 -11.55 22.56 6.35
N VAL A 134 -12.40 22.84 5.36
CA VAL A 134 -12.08 22.67 3.94
C VAL A 134 -11.06 23.72 3.50
N GLY A 135 -9.98 23.25 2.87
CA GLY A 135 -8.90 24.12 2.38
C GLY A 135 -7.89 24.53 3.45
N GLN A 136 -8.04 24.06 4.68
CA GLN A 136 -7.03 24.22 5.74
C GLN A 136 -5.95 23.13 5.63
N GLU A 137 -4.70 23.52 5.85
CA GLU A 137 -3.54 22.62 5.72
C GLU A 137 -3.50 21.52 6.78
N MET A 138 -3.66 21.89 8.05
CA MET A 138 -3.53 20.96 9.17
C MET A 138 -4.61 19.87 9.19
N PRO A 139 -5.93 20.18 9.10
CA PRO A 139 -6.97 19.15 9.02
C PRO A 139 -6.75 18.20 7.84
N ARG A 140 -6.38 18.75 6.66
CA ARG A 140 -6.12 17.94 5.48
C ARG A 140 -4.96 16.98 5.66
N ALA A 141 -3.84 17.46 6.20
CA ALA A 141 -2.67 16.64 6.47
C ALA A 141 -2.98 15.53 7.49
N ILE A 142 -3.72 15.84 8.56
CA ILE A 142 -4.10 14.87 9.60
C ILE A 142 -5.00 13.78 9.02
N MET A 143 -6.04 14.15 8.28
CA MET A 143 -6.97 13.16 7.71
C MET A 143 -6.31 12.30 6.63
N MET A 144 -5.46 12.90 5.78
CA MET A 144 -4.65 12.12 4.83
C MET A 144 -3.69 11.17 5.56
N GLY A 145 -3.00 11.67 6.59
CA GLY A 145 -2.12 10.93 7.49
C GLY A 145 -2.80 9.71 8.11
N ALA A 146 -3.98 9.91 8.69
CA ALA A 146 -4.77 8.86 9.32
C ALA A 146 -5.05 7.70 8.35
N GLY A 147 -5.32 7.98 7.07
CA GLY A 147 -5.55 6.95 6.06
C GLY A 147 -4.36 6.00 5.90
N TRP A 148 -3.14 6.53 5.85
CA TRP A 148 -1.93 5.71 5.80
C TRP A 148 -1.67 4.96 7.10
N ILE A 149 -1.82 5.64 8.25
CA ILE A 149 -1.57 5.03 9.57
C ILE A 149 -2.52 3.85 9.83
N ILE A 150 -3.82 4.00 9.52
CA ILE A 150 -4.80 2.92 9.65
C ILE A 150 -4.36 1.70 8.82
N ASN A 151 -3.95 1.90 7.57
CA ASN A 151 -3.51 0.81 6.71
C ASN A 151 -2.25 0.11 7.23
N ILE A 152 -1.29 0.87 7.76
CA ILE A 152 -0.06 0.31 8.35
C ILE A 152 -0.39 -0.52 9.59
N ILE A 153 -1.27 -0.03 10.47
CA ILE A 153 -1.72 -0.78 11.65
C ILE A 153 -2.34 -2.12 11.23
N VAL A 154 -3.23 -2.10 10.22
CA VAL A 154 -3.85 -3.32 9.68
C VAL A 154 -2.79 -4.25 9.07
N ALA A 155 -1.84 -3.73 8.29
CA ALA A 155 -0.76 -4.49 7.69
C ALA A 155 0.09 -5.23 8.75
N GLU A 156 0.54 -4.51 9.77
CA GLU A 156 1.35 -5.08 10.85
C GLU A 156 0.56 -6.07 11.69
N TRP A 157 -0.72 -5.81 11.95
CA TRP A 157 -1.59 -6.77 12.63
C TRP A 157 -1.72 -8.08 11.84
N ILE A 158 -1.92 -8.01 10.52
CA ILE A 158 -1.96 -9.20 9.64
C ILE A 158 -0.62 -9.95 9.69
N ILE A 159 0.51 -9.24 9.63
CA ILE A 159 1.85 -9.84 9.66
C ILE A 159 2.11 -10.53 11.00
N ARG A 160 1.82 -9.86 12.12
CA ARG A 160 1.96 -10.42 13.47
C ARG A 160 1.12 -11.68 13.64
N ASN A 161 -0.15 -11.66 13.21
CA ASN A 161 -1.03 -12.82 13.29
C ASN A 161 -0.56 -14.00 12.42
N ARG A 162 0.07 -13.75 11.27
CA ARG A 162 0.65 -14.79 10.43
C ARG A 162 1.89 -15.42 11.08
N ARG A 163 2.69 -14.63 11.79
CA ARG A 163 3.86 -15.11 12.54
C ARG A 163 3.42 -15.97 13.73
N THR A 164 2.45 -15.51 14.53
CA THR A 164 1.96 -16.26 15.71
C THR A 164 1.29 -17.58 15.36
N ARG A 165 0.47 -17.62 14.29
CA ARG A 165 -0.16 -18.88 13.83
C ARG A 165 0.84 -19.92 13.35
N ARG A 166 2.04 -19.51 12.90
CA ARG A 166 3.09 -20.42 12.45
C ARG A 166 3.97 -20.94 13.58
N SER A 167 4.15 -20.15 14.64
CA SER A 167 4.93 -20.56 15.81
C SER A 167 4.16 -21.46 16.77
N GLN A 168 2.84 -21.61 16.63
CA GLN A 168 2.10 -22.62 17.38
C GLN A 168 2.49 -24.04 16.93
N PRO A 169 2.99 -24.91 17.83
CA PRO A 169 3.22 -26.31 17.49
C PRO A 169 1.89 -26.93 17.07
N ARG A 170 1.89 -27.68 15.95
CA ARG A 170 0.72 -28.49 15.56
C ARG A 170 0.42 -29.38 16.77
N ARG A 171 -0.69 -29.13 17.47
CA ARG A 171 -1.19 -30.08 18.47
C ARG A 171 -1.28 -31.42 17.75
N ALA A 172 -0.38 -32.34 18.10
CA ALA A 172 -0.51 -33.72 17.69
C ALA A 172 -1.86 -34.15 18.23
N SER A 173 -2.82 -34.38 17.33
CA SER A 173 -4.05 -35.07 17.64
C SER A 173 -3.63 -36.44 18.17
N SER A 174 -3.57 -36.56 19.50
CA SER A 174 -3.45 -37.83 20.18
C SER A 174 -4.70 -38.62 19.81
N VAL A 175 -4.57 -39.49 18.82
CA VAL A 175 -5.51 -40.59 18.60
C VAL A 175 -5.33 -41.51 19.79
N SER A 176 -6.21 -41.39 20.78
CA SER A 176 -6.41 -42.41 21.79
C SER A 176 -7.03 -43.64 21.11
N ILE A 177 -6.25 -44.72 21.05
CA ILE A 177 -6.68 -46.08 20.70
C ILE A 177 -7.65 -46.59 21.77
#